data_AF-A0A3A4RZX1-F1
#
_entry.id   AF-A0A3A4RZX1-F1
#
_cell.length_a   1.000
_cell.length_b   1.000
_cell.length_c   1.000
_cell.angle_alpha   90.00
_cell.angle_beta   90.00
_cell.angle_gamma   90.00
#
_symmetry.space_group_name_H-M   'P 1'
#
loop_
_entity.id
_entity.type
_entity.pdbx_description
1 polymer ?
#
loop_
_entity_poly.entity_id
_entity_poly.type
_entity_poly.pdbx_seq_one_letter_code
_entity_poly.pdbx_strand_id
1 'polypeptide(L)'
;MKQSLFSKEGQTESGPAGLLQDLSRELRACIQCGTCTGSCPNAAAMDMTPRQLWRCVLTNRIEAVFFSRTFSLCSSCYCCTLRCPRELPLTEIMARLKQISLFYGLHKEKRSDLFYHCFLDSVRRHGRIRESEFMMIFFWQMKNPWLPVQYSSLGWQLMKRGKIHLTLPVRGERILEPLFQAVERIEGGK
;
A
#
# COMPACT_ATOMS: atom_id res chain seq x y z
N MET A 1 3.13 7.25 22.27
CA MET A 1 1.77 7.64 21.81
C MET A 1 1.06 6.60 20.92
N LYS A 2 1.72 5.68 20.20
CA LYS A 2 1.03 4.67 19.36
C LYS A 2 0.54 3.40 20.08
N GLN A 3 1.07 3.07 21.27
CA GLN A 3 0.62 1.93 22.09
C GLN A 3 -0.85 2.04 22.54
N SER A 4 -1.40 3.26 22.62
CA SER A 4 -2.79 3.48 23.04
C SER A 4 -3.83 3.04 22.02
N LEU A 5 -3.48 2.83 20.74
CA LEU A 5 -4.44 2.46 19.70
C LEU A 5 -4.77 0.96 19.75
N PHE A 6 -3.77 0.12 20.04
CA PHE A 6 -3.97 -1.34 20.10
C PHE A 6 -4.54 -1.84 21.44
N SER A 7 -4.51 -1.04 22.52
CA SER A 7 -5.04 -1.42 23.83
C SER A 7 -6.41 -0.83 24.18
N LYS A 8 -6.88 0.22 23.49
CA LYS A 8 -8.20 0.82 23.76
C LYS A 8 -9.35 0.19 22.96
N GLU A 9 -9.05 -0.55 21.90
CA GLU A 9 -10.05 -1.31 21.15
C GLU A 9 -10.19 -2.71 21.76
N GLY A 10 -10.70 -2.74 22.99
CA GLY A 10 -11.19 -3.96 23.59
C GLY A 10 -12.37 -4.49 22.79
N GLN A 11 -12.25 -5.74 22.31
CA GLN A 11 -13.38 -6.66 22.10
C GLN A 11 -14.50 -6.16 21.18
N THR A 12 -14.15 -5.59 20.03
CA THR A 12 -15.08 -5.53 18.89
C THR A 12 -14.52 -6.46 17.81
N GLU A 13 -15.35 -7.35 17.27
CA GLU A 13 -14.98 -8.28 16.18
C GLU A 13 -14.42 -7.56 14.93
N SER A 14 -14.56 -6.24 14.87
CA SER A 14 -14.14 -5.32 13.82
C SER A 14 -12.88 -4.50 14.12
N GLY A 15 -12.01 -4.91 15.05
CA GLY A 15 -10.71 -4.25 15.30
C GLY A 15 -9.57 -4.80 14.41
N PRO A 16 -8.41 -4.11 14.31
CA PRO A 16 -7.24 -4.61 13.56
C PRO A 16 -6.73 -5.95 14.14
N ALA A 17 -6.96 -6.19 15.42
CA ALA A 17 -6.69 -7.46 16.09
C ALA A 17 -7.59 -8.61 15.59
N GLY A 18 -8.90 -8.36 15.48
CA GLY A 18 -9.88 -9.34 15.00
C GLY A 18 -9.63 -9.73 13.55
N LEU A 19 -9.44 -8.73 12.68
CA LEU A 19 -9.12 -8.95 11.27
C LEU A 19 -7.80 -9.71 11.10
N LEU A 20 -6.77 -9.43 11.91
CA LEU A 20 -5.53 -10.20 11.87
C LEU A 20 -5.74 -11.65 12.32
N GLN A 21 -6.63 -11.89 13.27
CA GLN A 21 -6.96 -13.23 13.73
C GLN A 21 -7.68 -14.05 12.65
N ASP A 22 -8.51 -13.42 11.82
CA ASP A 22 -9.13 -14.05 10.65
C ASP A 22 -8.07 -14.43 9.60
N LEU A 23 -7.14 -13.50 9.29
CA LEU A 23 -6.01 -13.81 8.40
C LEU A 23 -5.13 -14.93 8.95
N SER A 24 -4.94 -14.97 10.27
CA SER A 24 -4.23 -16.05 10.96
C SER A 24 -4.94 -17.39 10.80
N ARG A 25 -6.28 -17.41 10.85
CA ARG A 25 -7.10 -18.62 10.62
C ARG A 25 -6.89 -19.18 9.21
N GLU A 26 -6.85 -18.33 8.20
CA GLU A 26 -6.58 -18.72 6.81
C GLU A 26 -5.15 -19.23 6.60
N LEU A 27 -4.19 -18.72 7.37
CA LEU A 27 -2.80 -19.16 7.32
C LEU A 27 -2.49 -20.41 8.14
N ARG A 28 -3.45 -20.99 8.89
CA ARG A 28 -3.19 -22.10 9.84
C ARG A 28 -2.47 -23.30 9.23
N ALA A 29 -2.67 -23.56 7.94
CA ALA A 29 -2.01 -24.65 7.22
C ALA A 29 -0.53 -24.37 6.86
N CYS A 30 -0.03 -23.16 7.14
CA CYS A 30 1.35 -22.75 6.84
C CYS A 30 2.38 -23.53 7.67
N ILE A 31 3.26 -24.24 6.98
CA ILE A 31 4.34 -25.04 7.58
C ILE A 31 5.67 -24.29 7.69
N GLN A 32 5.69 -22.97 7.46
CA GLN A 32 6.89 -22.12 7.54
C GLN A 32 8.08 -22.57 6.65
N CYS A 33 7.81 -23.24 5.53
CA CYS A 33 8.86 -23.76 4.62
C CYS A 33 9.75 -22.69 3.98
N GLY A 34 9.26 -21.45 3.82
CA GLY A 34 10.04 -20.34 3.27
C GLY A 34 10.03 -20.20 1.75
N THR A 35 9.30 -21.03 1.00
CA THR A 35 9.17 -20.91 -0.47
C THR A 35 8.71 -19.51 -0.91
N CYS A 36 7.83 -18.88 -0.14
CA CYS A 36 7.38 -17.50 -0.37
C CYS A 36 8.51 -16.47 -0.30
N THR A 37 9.51 -16.70 0.57
CA THR A 37 10.68 -15.81 0.71
C THR A 37 11.63 -16.00 -0.45
N GLY A 38 11.97 -17.25 -0.79
CA GLY A 38 12.83 -17.56 -1.94
C GLY A 38 12.24 -17.15 -3.29
N SER A 39 10.90 -17.08 -3.40
CA SER A 39 10.21 -16.66 -4.63
C SER A 39 9.98 -15.16 -4.74
N CYS A 40 10.20 -14.39 -3.67
CA CYS A 40 9.88 -12.97 -3.65
C CYS A 40 11.03 -12.15 -4.26
N PRO A 41 10.81 -11.40 -5.36
CA PRO A 41 11.84 -10.56 -5.96
C PRO A 41 12.22 -9.38 -5.05
N ASN A 42 11.32 -8.98 -4.15
CA ASN A 42 11.49 -7.82 -3.28
C ASN A 42 12.04 -8.19 -1.90
N ALA A 43 12.34 -9.47 -1.63
CA ALA A 43 12.73 -9.95 -0.30
C ALA A 43 13.92 -9.19 0.31
N ALA A 44 14.89 -8.81 -0.52
CA ALA A 44 16.08 -8.08 -0.09
C ALA A 44 15.79 -6.62 0.32
N ALA A 45 14.70 -6.03 -0.17
CA ALA A 45 14.29 -4.66 0.18
C ALA A 45 13.30 -4.63 1.36
N MET A 46 12.77 -5.77 1.78
CA MET A 46 11.83 -5.89 2.89
C MET A 46 12.56 -5.88 4.23
N ASP A 47 11.93 -5.30 5.25
CA ASP A 47 12.42 -5.32 6.63
C ASP A 47 12.19 -6.68 7.32
N MET A 48 11.17 -7.41 6.89
CA MET A 48 10.95 -8.81 7.25
C MET A 48 10.70 -9.62 6.00
N THR A 49 11.27 -10.82 5.92
CA THR A 49 10.92 -11.74 4.83
C THR A 49 9.43 -12.13 4.90
N PRO A 50 8.78 -12.48 3.78
CA PRO A 50 7.40 -12.95 3.80
C PRO A 50 7.16 -14.09 4.80
N ARG A 51 8.12 -15.02 4.96
CA ARG A 51 8.03 -16.09 5.97
C ARG A 51 7.95 -15.54 7.39
N GLN A 52 8.83 -14.60 7.73
CA GLN A 52 8.83 -13.97 9.06
C GLN A 52 7.53 -13.21 9.32
N LEU A 53 7.01 -12.50 8.31
CA LEU A 53 5.71 -11.82 8.42
C LEU A 53 4.60 -12.83 8.73
N TRP A 54 4.52 -13.96 8.01
CA TRP A 54 3.54 -15.01 8.28
C TRP A 54 3.67 -15.60 9.68
N ARG A 55 4.89 -15.75 10.20
CA ARG A 55 5.09 -16.16 11.59
C ARG A 55 4.49 -15.15 12.56
N CYS A 56 4.65 -13.85 12.31
CA CYS A 56 4.04 -12.79 13.13
C CYS A 56 2.51 -12.81 13.05
N VAL A 57 1.92 -13.01 11.88
CA VAL A 57 0.46 -13.15 11.72
C VAL A 57 -0.06 -14.37 12.50
N LEU A 58 0.57 -15.53 12.33
CA LEU A 58 0.19 -16.77 13.02
C LEU A 58 0.32 -16.70 14.54
N THR A 59 1.24 -15.89 15.04
CA THR A 59 1.46 -15.68 16.48
C THR A 59 0.77 -14.43 17.01
N ASN A 60 -0.15 -13.83 16.24
CA ASN A 60 -0.93 -12.65 16.59
C ASN A 60 -0.07 -11.45 17.06
N ARG A 61 1.13 -11.28 16.48
CA ARG A 61 2.02 -10.13 16.76
C ARG A 61 1.60 -8.91 15.95
N ILE A 62 0.45 -8.33 16.30
CA ILE A 62 -0.20 -7.22 15.58
C ILE A 62 0.75 -6.07 15.30
N GLU A 63 1.43 -5.55 16.34
CA GLU A 63 2.35 -4.44 16.20
C GLU A 63 3.49 -4.76 15.22
N ALA A 64 4.10 -5.94 15.33
CA ALA A 64 5.18 -6.34 14.44
C ALA A 64 4.73 -6.43 12.98
N VAL A 65 3.51 -6.93 12.73
CA VAL A 65 2.94 -7.00 11.38
C VAL A 65 2.72 -5.60 10.81
N PHE A 66 1.99 -4.73 11.51
CA PHE A 66 1.58 -3.43 10.97
C PHE A 66 2.67 -2.35 11.03
N PHE A 67 3.74 -2.53 11.84
CA PHE A 67 4.93 -1.68 11.75
C PHE A 67 5.88 -2.08 10.63
N SER A 68 5.73 -3.28 10.06
CA SER A 68 6.56 -3.76 8.98
C SER A 68 6.24 -3.07 7.65
N ARG A 69 7.24 -2.93 6.76
CA ARG A 69 7.05 -2.46 5.38
C ARG A 69 6.85 -3.61 4.40
N THR A 70 7.01 -4.86 4.84
CA THR A 70 6.96 -6.05 4.00
C THR A 70 5.67 -6.14 3.19
N PHE A 71 4.51 -5.98 3.82
CA PHE A 71 3.24 -6.07 3.10
C PHE A 71 3.11 -4.91 2.10
N SER A 72 3.52 -3.69 2.45
CA SER A 72 3.51 -2.52 1.54
C SER A 72 4.39 -2.73 0.30
N LEU A 73 5.57 -3.34 0.47
CA LEU A 73 6.53 -3.64 -0.60
C LEU A 73 6.13 -4.85 -1.47
N CYS A 74 5.04 -5.55 -1.16
CA CYS A 74 4.53 -6.61 -2.01
C CYS A 74 4.10 -6.04 -3.38
N SER A 75 4.66 -6.58 -4.47
CA SER A 75 4.31 -6.19 -5.85
C SER A 75 3.09 -6.92 -6.41
N SER A 76 2.44 -7.79 -5.62
CA SER A 76 1.33 -8.62 -6.06
C SER A 76 1.64 -9.44 -7.33
N CYS A 77 2.86 -10.00 -7.42
CA CYS A 77 3.27 -10.82 -8.57
C CYS A 77 2.77 -12.27 -8.53
N TYR A 78 2.06 -12.69 -7.49
CA TYR A 78 1.48 -14.03 -7.30
C TYR A 78 2.45 -15.22 -7.20
N CYS A 79 3.77 -15.04 -7.38
CA CYS A 79 4.73 -16.14 -7.33
C CYS A 79 4.69 -16.94 -6.01
N CYS A 80 4.47 -16.27 -4.88
CA CYS A 80 4.40 -16.92 -3.58
C CYS A 80 3.13 -17.75 -3.39
N THR A 81 1.98 -17.28 -3.91
CA THR A 81 0.71 -18.03 -3.91
C THR A 81 0.85 -19.29 -4.77
N LEU A 82 1.33 -19.13 -6.02
CA LEU A 82 1.44 -20.24 -6.99
C LEU A 82 2.43 -21.32 -6.57
N ARG A 83 3.48 -20.97 -5.82
CA ARG A 83 4.52 -21.92 -5.38
C ARG A 83 4.31 -22.43 -3.96
N CYS A 84 3.22 -22.03 -3.28
CA CYS A 84 2.97 -22.48 -1.92
C CYS A 84 2.58 -23.97 -1.93
N PRO A 85 3.33 -24.87 -1.28
CA PRO A 85 2.97 -26.29 -1.22
C PRO A 85 1.71 -26.57 -0.37
N ARG A 86 1.18 -25.53 0.29
CA ARG A 86 -0.06 -25.56 1.09
C ARG A 86 -1.18 -24.75 0.44
N GLU A 87 -0.96 -24.26 -0.79
CA GLU A 87 -1.95 -23.55 -1.60
C GLU A 87 -2.58 -22.35 -0.88
N LEU A 88 -1.79 -21.67 -0.06
CA LEU A 88 -2.26 -20.52 0.71
C LEU A 88 -2.41 -19.29 -0.19
N PRO A 89 -3.49 -18.49 -0.03
CA PRO A 89 -3.73 -17.26 -0.79
C PRO A 89 -2.87 -16.09 -0.26
N LEU A 90 -1.55 -16.25 -0.34
CA LEU A 90 -0.58 -15.36 0.31
C LEU A 90 -0.62 -13.93 -0.25
N THR A 91 -0.86 -13.78 -1.55
CA THR A 91 -0.92 -12.48 -2.23
C THR A 91 -2.17 -11.69 -1.79
N GLU A 92 -3.30 -12.38 -1.66
CA GLU A 92 -4.57 -11.84 -1.21
C GLU A 92 -4.51 -11.44 0.26
N ILE A 93 -3.81 -12.22 1.08
CA ILE A 93 -3.55 -11.87 2.48
C ILE A 93 -2.66 -10.62 2.57
N MET A 94 -1.61 -10.50 1.75
CA MET A 94 -0.81 -9.26 1.67
C MET A 94 -1.67 -8.04 1.31
N ALA A 95 -2.60 -8.19 0.35
CA ALA A 95 -3.50 -7.12 -0.05
C ALA A 95 -4.42 -6.68 1.11
N ARG A 96 -4.97 -7.65 1.85
CA ARG A 96 -5.80 -7.36 3.04
C ARG A 96 -5.00 -6.69 4.16
N LEU A 97 -3.76 -7.09 4.40
CA LEU A 97 -2.88 -6.38 5.35
C LEU A 97 -2.66 -4.91 4.93
N LYS A 98 -2.47 -4.64 3.63
CA LYS A 98 -2.40 -3.25 3.12
C LYS A 98 -3.70 -2.50 3.40
N GLN A 99 -4.85 -3.08 3.08
CA GLN A 99 -6.17 -2.46 3.30
C GLN A 99 -6.41 -2.13 4.77
N ILE A 100 -6.16 -3.09 5.68
CA ILE A 100 -6.28 -2.88 7.13
C ILE A 100 -5.33 -1.76 7.57
N SER A 101 -4.07 -1.79 7.13
CA SER A 101 -3.11 -0.74 7.48
C SER A 101 -3.54 0.65 7.01
N LEU A 102 -4.18 0.76 5.85
CA LEU A 102 -4.70 2.03 5.32
C LEU A 102 -5.94 2.49 6.09
N PHE A 103 -6.90 1.59 6.32
CA PHE A 103 -8.16 1.89 7.00
C PHE A 103 -7.93 2.42 8.43
N TYR A 104 -7.04 1.78 9.20
CA TYR A 104 -6.72 2.21 10.57
C TYR A 104 -5.56 3.22 10.65
N GLY A 105 -5.03 3.68 9.51
CA GLY A 105 -3.92 4.65 9.48
C GLY A 105 -2.63 4.16 10.17
N LEU A 106 -2.37 2.85 10.15
CA LEU A 106 -1.22 2.22 10.81
C LEU A 106 0.09 2.34 10.01
N HIS A 107 0.02 2.84 8.78
CA HIS A 107 1.13 2.84 7.85
C HIS A 107 2.33 3.67 8.32
N LYS A 108 3.54 3.14 8.13
CA LYS A 108 4.79 3.78 8.54
C LYS A 108 5.28 4.81 7.52
N GLU A 109 5.02 4.58 6.23
CA GLU A 109 5.63 5.34 5.14
C GLU A 109 4.67 6.36 4.53
N LYS A 110 4.58 7.52 5.20
CA LYS A 110 3.74 8.64 4.77
C LYS A 110 4.03 9.12 3.35
N ARG A 111 5.27 8.98 2.86
CA ARG A 111 5.65 9.42 1.50
C ARG A 111 4.95 8.60 0.42
N SER A 112 4.95 7.27 0.57
CA SER A 112 4.30 6.35 -0.36
C SER A 112 2.79 6.57 -0.35
N ASP A 113 2.19 6.74 0.83
CA ASP A 113 0.75 7.03 0.96
C ASP A 113 0.37 8.33 0.25
N LEU A 114 1.12 9.40 0.50
CA LEU A 114 0.91 10.70 -0.16
C LEU A 114 1.02 10.57 -1.68
N PHE A 115 1.99 9.80 -2.18
CA PHE A 115 2.14 9.55 -3.61
C PHE A 115 0.89 8.85 -4.18
N TYR A 116 0.43 7.77 -3.54
CA TYR A 116 -0.78 7.05 -3.94
C TYR A 116 -2.03 7.94 -3.91
N HIS A 117 -2.19 8.76 -2.87
CA HIS A 117 -3.33 9.69 -2.78
C HIS A 117 -3.29 10.75 -3.89
N CYS A 118 -2.14 11.36 -4.15
CA CYS A 118 -1.99 12.31 -5.25
C CYS A 118 -2.27 11.65 -6.61
N PHE A 119 -1.85 10.40 -6.78
CA PHE A 119 -2.02 9.63 -8.00
C PHE A 119 -3.51 9.35 -8.24
N LEU A 120 -4.20 8.81 -7.24
CA LEU A 120 -5.63 8.50 -7.33
C LEU A 120 -6.46 9.77 -7.50
N ASP A 121 -6.08 10.87 -6.87
CA ASP A 121 -6.73 12.17 -7.05
C ASP A 121 -6.54 12.73 -8.47
N SER A 122 -5.37 12.56 -9.09
CA SER A 122 -5.19 12.86 -10.52
C SER A 122 -6.11 12.01 -11.40
N VAL A 123 -6.23 10.71 -11.12
CA VAL A 123 -7.11 9.80 -11.86
C VAL A 123 -8.58 10.17 -11.66
N ARG A 124 -9.00 10.48 -10.43
CA ARG A 124 -10.37 10.89 -10.08
C ARG A 124 -10.78 12.18 -10.79
N ARG A 125 -9.86 13.13 -10.96
CA ARG A 125 -10.09 14.40 -11.66
C ARG A 125 -10.04 14.31 -13.17
N HIS A 126 -9.17 13.48 -13.75
CA HIS A 126 -8.87 13.58 -15.19
C HIS A 126 -9.16 12.29 -15.97
N GLY A 127 -9.50 11.20 -15.29
CA GLY A 127 -9.61 9.86 -15.90
C GLY A 127 -8.29 9.24 -16.34
N ARG A 128 -7.19 9.99 -16.24
CA ARG A 128 -5.82 9.61 -16.60
C ARG A 128 -4.83 10.39 -15.74
N ILE A 129 -3.58 9.96 -15.73
CA ILE A 129 -2.51 10.68 -15.03
C ILE A 129 -2.10 11.87 -15.89
N ARG A 130 -2.03 13.06 -15.29
CA ARG A 130 -1.36 14.22 -15.89
C ARG A 130 -0.04 14.41 -15.16
N GLU A 131 1.04 13.89 -15.74
CA GLU A 131 2.31 13.67 -15.05
C GLU A 131 2.88 14.95 -14.44
N SER A 132 2.83 16.08 -15.17
CA SER A 132 3.34 17.36 -14.68
C SER A 132 2.52 17.91 -13.51
N GLU A 133 1.20 17.94 -13.63
CA GLU A 133 0.29 18.35 -12.55
C GLU A 133 0.46 17.46 -11.31
N PHE A 134 0.44 16.14 -11.51
CA PHE A 134 0.63 15.14 -10.45
C PHE A 134 1.95 15.34 -9.71
N MET A 135 3.06 15.45 -10.44
CA MET A 135 4.38 15.65 -9.83
C MET A 135 4.47 16.99 -9.10
N MET A 136 3.92 18.07 -9.63
CA MET A 136 3.91 19.38 -8.96
C MET A 136 3.09 19.35 -7.67
N ILE A 137 1.89 18.74 -7.69
CA ILE A 137 1.05 18.58 -6.50
C ILE A 137 1.76 17.71 -5.46
N PHE A 138 2.37 16.60 -5.87
CA PHE A 138 3.09 15.70 -4.97
C PHE A 138 4.29 16.41 -4.31
N PHE A 139 5.10 17.11 -5.10
CA PHE A 139 6.22 17.90 -4.59
C PHE A 139 5.78 19.02 -3.65
N TRP A 140 4.68 19.70 -3.97
CA TRP A 140 4.09 20.72 -3.10
C TRP A 140 3.62 20.13 -1.76
N GLN A 141 2.94 18.98 -1.79
CA GLN A 141 2.45 18.30 -0.58
C GLN A 141 3.58 17.75 0.30
N MET A 142 4.73 17.40 -0.26
CA MET A 142 5.90 16.98 0.51
C MET A 142 6.53 18.12 1.33
N LYS A 143 6.14 19.38 1.11
CA LYS A 143 6.64 20.57 1.83
C LYS A 143 8.17 20.69 1.88
N ASN A 144 8.87 20.05 0.94
CA ASN A 144 10.32 20.07 0.85
C ASN A 144 10.74 20.70 -0.49
N PRO A 145 11.14 21.99 -0.50
CA PRO A 145 11.48 22.71 -1.73
C PRO A 145 12.77 22.22 -2.38
N TRP A 146 13.61 21.46 -1.67
CA TRP A 146 14.85 20.91 -2.22
C TRP A 146 14.64 19.65 -3.06
N LEU A 147 13.62 18.86 -2.73
CA LEU A 147 13.37 17.57 -3.37
C LEU A 147 13.10 17.68 -4.89
N PRO A 148 12.32 18.66 -5.40
CA PRO A 148 12.15 18.87 -6.84
C PRO A 148 13.46 19.21 -7.55
N VAL A 149 14.35 19.97 -6.88
CA VAL A 149 15.63 20.40 -7.45
C VAL A 149 16.52 19.19 -7.74
N GLN A 150 16.49 18.17 -6.88
CA GLN A 150 17.25 16.92 -7.09
C GLN A 150 16.82 16.17 -8.36
N TYR A 151 15.56 16.28 -8.76
CA TYR A 151 15.02 15.65 -9.96
C TYR A 151 15.03 16.56 -11.20
N SER A 152 15.56 17.79 -11.09
CA SER A 152 15.52 18.79 -12.18
C SER A 152 16.27 18.34 -13.43
N SER A 153 17.41 17.66 -13.29
CA SER A 153 18.20 17.15 -14.43
C SER A 153 17.43 16.10 -15.25
N LEU A 154 16.78 15.15 -14.57
CA LEU A 154 15.91 14.15 -15.19
C LEU A 154 14.68 14.81 -15.82
N GLY A 155 14.03 15.72 -15.10
CA GLY A 155 12.88 16.48 -15.59
C GLY A 155 13.22 17.22 -16.89
N TRP A 156 14.36 17.91 -16.93
CA TRP A 156 14.84 18.61 -18.12
C TRP A 156 15.07 17.64 -19.31
N GLN A 157 15.70 16.49 -19.07
CA GLN A 157 15.92 15.49 -20.12
C GLN A 157 14.60 14.94 -20.70
N LEU A 158 13.60 14.70 -19.84
CA LEU A 158 12.29 14.21 -20.26
C LEU A 158 11.49 15.27 -21.02
N MET A 159 11.55 16.53 -20.58
CA MET A 159 10.95 17.67 -21.27
C MET A 159 11.59 17.91 -22.64
N LYS A 160 12.93 17.88 -22.72
CA LYS A 160 13.67 18.02 -24.00
C LYS A 160 13.28 16.94 -25.01
N ARG A 161 12.94 15.74 -24.53
CA ARG A 161 12.46 14.62 -25.37
C ARG A 161 10.95 14.63 -25.61
N GLY A 162 10.22 15.64 -25.14
CA GLY A 162 8.77 15.74 -25.30
C GLY A 162 7.96 14.69 -24.53
N LYS A 163 8.56 14.01 -23.54
CA LYS A 163 7.89 12.96 -22.75
C LYS A 163 7.07 13.51 -21.58
N ILE A 164 7.33 14.76 -21.18
CA ILE A 164 6.57 15.46 -20.14
C ILE A 164 6.10 16.79 -20.73
N HIS A 165 4.79 16.97 -20.79
CA HIS A 165 4.17 18.24 -21.16
C HIS A 165 3.96 19.07 -19.91
N LEU A 166 4.49 20.31 -19.90
CA LEU A 166 4.31 21.22 -18.77
C LEU A 166 2.86 21.70 -18.78
N THR A 167 2.05 21.17 -17.87
CA THR A 167 0.67 21.60 -17.68
C THR A 167 0.49 22.09 -16.27
N LEU A 168 -0.12 23.27 -16.14
CA LEU A 168 -0.43 23.84 -14.83
C LEU A 168 -1.53 23.01 -14.16
N PRO A 169 -1.53 22.94 -12.81
CA PRO A 169 -2.58 22.26 -12.07
C PRO A 169 -3.90 23.00 -12.31
N VAL A 170 -4.76 22.41 -13.13
CA VAL A 170 -6.11 22.92 -13.40
C VAL A 170 -7.07 22.04 -12.62
N ARG A 171 -8.05 22.67 -11.96
CA ARG A 171 -9.12 21.96 -11.27
C ARG A 171 -9.94 21.20 -12.32
N GLY A 172 -9.63 19.93 -12.53
CA GLY A 172 -10.36 19.06 -13.45
C GLY A 172 -11.80 18.81 -12.97
N GLU A 173 -12.73 18.69 -13.91
CA GLU A 173 -14.07 18.16 -13.65
C GLU A 173 -13.91 16.73 -13.15
N ARG A 174 -14.44 16.37 -11.97
CA ARG A 174 -14.26 15.02 -11.39
C ARG A 174 -15.08 13.98 -12.16
N ILE A 175 -14.69 13.70 -13.40
CA ILE A 175 -15.44 12.87 -14.37
C ILE A 175 -15.64 11.45 -13.82
N LEU A 176 -14.65 10.90 -13.11
CA LEU A 176 -14.73 9.56 -12.55
C LEU A 176 -15.36 9.49 -11.15
N GLU A 177 -15.80 10.62 -10.58
CA GLU A 177 -16.42 10.66 -9.25
C GLU A 177 -17.52 9.61 -9.04
N PRO A 178 -18.47 9.39 -9.99
CA PRO A 178 -19.53 8.40 -9.81
C PRO A 178 -19.00 6.96 -9.70
N LEU A 179 -17.90 6.65 -10.40
CA LEU A 179 -17.26 5.33 -10.34
C LEU A 179 -16.64 5.10 -8.97
N PHE A 180 -15.90 6.08 -8.43
CA PHE A 180 -15.34 5.99 -7.09
C PHE A 180 -16.44 5.83 -6.03
N GLN A 181 -17.53 6.59 -6.14
CA GLN A 181 -18.68 6.46 -5.22
C GLN A 181 -19.39 5.12 -5.34
N ALA A 182 -19.42 4.49 -6.52
CA ALA A 182 -19.98 3.16 -6.70
C ALA A 182 -19.10 2.08 -6.03
N VAL A 183 -17.78 2.20 -6.16
CA VAL A 183 -16.83 1.31 -5.47
C VAL A 183 -16.94 1.47 -3.96
N GLU A 184 -16.98 2.72 -3.45
CA GLU A 184 -17.16 3.00 -2.02
C GLU A 184 -18.47 2.39 -1.47
N ARG A 185 -19.54 2.33 -2.27
CA ARG A 185 -20.79 1.64 -1.89
C ARG A 185 -20.66 0.12 -1.83
N ILE A 186 -19.92 -0.48 -2.77
CA ILE A 186 -19.70 -1.93 -2.82
C ILE A 186 -18.76 -2.37 -1.69
N GLU A 187 -17.71 -1.59 -1.41
CA GLU A 187 -16.70 -1.89 -0.40
C GLU A 187 -17.13 -1.48 1.01
N GLY A 188 -17.85 -0.36 1.17
CA GLY A 188 -18.35 0.14 2.46
C GLY A 188 -19.61 -0.56 2.98
N GLY A 189 -20.17 -1.51 2.21
CA GLY A 189 -21.28 -2.38 2.62
C GLY A 189 -20.83 -3.72 3.24
N LYS A 190 -19.55 -3.85 3.60
CA LYS A 190 -18.98 -5.03 4.28
C LYS A 190 -18.40 -4.65 5.64
#